data_AF-A0A954V535-F1
#
_entry.id   AF-A0A954V535-F1
#
_cell.length_a   1.000
_cell.length_b   1.000
_cell.length_c   1.000
_cell.angle_alpha   90.00
_cell.angle_beta   90.00
_cell.angle_gamma   90.00
#
_symmetry.space_group_name_H-M   'P 1'
#
loop_
_entity.id
_entity.type
_entity.pdbx_description
1 polymer ?
#
loop_
_entity_poly.entity_id
_entity_poly.type
_entity_poly.pdbx_seq_one_letter_code
_entity_poly.pdbx_strand_id
1 'polypeptide(L)'
;MELLHDIRTLYHLAFTRQRGDTHQERLEHFYKGQAAGYDSFRKRLLHGRAPLIAEIEKLARPGSVWIDMGAGTGFNLELGEHLRRSCS
;
A
#
# COMPACT_ATOMS: atom_id res chain seq x y z
N MET A 1 21.27 -4.16 4.61
CA MET A 1 20.58 -4.80 3.48
C MET A 1 19.20 -4.18 3.19
N GLU A 2 18.89 -2.97 3.68
CA GLU A 2 17.61 -2.28 3.40
C GLU A 2 17.77 -1.17 2.35
N LEU A 3 18.87 -0.41 2.42
CA LEU A 3 19.14 0.73 1.53
C LEU A 3 19.26 0.32 0.04
N LEU A 4 19.80 -0.86 -0.24
CA LEU A 4 19.90 -1.38 -1.62
C LEU A 4 18.53 -1.71 -2.20
N HIS A 5 17.61 -2.22 -1.37
CA HIS A 5 16.23 -2.47 -1.74
C HIS A 5 15.46 -1.17 -2.00
N ASP A 6 15.77 -0.13 -1.23
CA ASP A 6 15.16 1.19 -1.39
C ASP A 6 15.62 1.90 -2.65
N ILE A 7 16.93 1.88 -2.91
CA ILE A 7 17.49 2.42 -4.14
C ILE A 7 16.94 1.65 -5.33
N ARG A 8 16.82 0.32 -5.23
CA ARG A 8 16.17 -0.49 -6.26
C ARG A 8 14.70 -0.13 -6.44
N THR A 9 13.98 0.16 -5.36
CA THR A 9 12.58 0.57 -5.39
C THR A 9 12.40 1.95 -6.02
N LEU A 10 13.21 2.93 -5.62
CA LEU A 10 13.25 4.27 -6.21
C LEU A 10 13.63 4.22 -7.69
N TYR A 11 14.60 3.38 -8.05
CA TYR A 11 14.99 3.16 -9.43
C TYR A 11 13.84 2.57 -10.25
N HIS A 12 13.12 1.58 -9.72
CA HIS A 12 11.94 1.05 -10.41
C HIS A 12 10.81 2.08 -10.49
N LEU A 13 10.60 2.90 -9.46
CA LEU A 13 9.58 3.97 -9.52
C LEU A 13 9.91 5.02 -10.59
N ALA A 14 11.20 5.39 -10.70
CA ALA A 14 11.66 6.45 -11.59
C ALA A 14 11.91 5.99 -13.04
N PHE A 15 12.31 4.73 -13.25
CA PHE A 15 12.81 4.26 -14.55
C PHE A 15 12.10 3.01 -15.10
N THR A 16 11.11 2.41 -14.40
CA THR A 16 10.38 1.27 -14.99
C THR A 16 9.42 1.76 -16.06
N ARG A 17 9.77 1.46 -17.31
CA ARG A 17 8.93 1.70 -18.47
C ARG A 17 7.80 0.65 -18.49
N GLN A 18 6.56 1.11 -18.34
CA GLN A 18 5.35 0.29 -18.27
C GLN A 18 5.23 -0.57 -19.54
N ARG A 19 5.38 -1.90 -19.42
CA ARG A 19 5.19 -2.88 -20.50
C ARG A 19 3.96 -3.75 -20.20
N GLY A 20 3.18 -4.05 -21.23
CA GLY A 20 1.89 -4.75 -21.13
C GLY A 20 0.90 -4.17 -22.14
N ASP A 21 0.04 -5.00 -22.72
CA ASP A 21 -0.88 -4.57 -23.76
C ASP A 21 -2.15 -3.95 -23.15
N THR A 22 -2.50 -4.35 -21.92
CA THR A 22 -3.60 -3.78 -21.13
C THR A 22 -3.10 -2.85 -20.01
N HIS A 23 -4.01 -2.05 -19.44
CA HIS A 23 -3.69 -1.19 -18.28
C HIS A 23 -3.42 -2.02 -17.01
N GLN A 24 -4.15 -3.12 -16.84
CA GLN A 24 -3.97 -4.06 -15.74
C GLN A 24 -2.61 -4.76 -15.81
N GLU A 25 -2.21 -5.27 -16.98
CA GLU A 25 -0.90 -5.92 -17.14
C GLU A 25 0.26 -4.97 -16.89
N ARG A 26 0.12 -3.69 -17.27
CA ARG A 26 1.10 -2.64 -16.99
C ARG A 26 1.23 -2.36 -15.50
N LEU A 27 0.12 -2.29 -14.78
CA LEU A 27 0.10 -2.17 -13.32
C LEU A 27 0.69 -3.41 -12.65
N GLU A 28 0.27 -4.60 -13.07
CA GLU A 28 0.82 -5.85 -12.57
C GLU A 28 2.32 -5.91 -12.80
N HIS A 29 2.82 -5.57 -14.00
CA HIS A 29 4.26 -5.48 -14.29
C HIS A 29 4.99 -4.43 -13.46
N PHE A 30 4.33 -3.31 -13.15
CA PHE A 30 4.88 -2.28 -12.27
C PHE A 30 5.00 -2.77 -10.82
N TYR A 31 4.11 -3.65 -10.37
CA TYR A 31 4.12 -4.23 -9.02
C TYR A 31 4.81 -5.61 -8.94
N LYS A 32 5.07 -6.28 -10.07
CA LYS A 32 5.65 -7.63 -10.12
C LYS A 32 7.16 -7.55 -9.89
N GLY A 33 7.59 -8.16 -8.81
CA GLY A 33 9.00 -8.41 -8.52
C GLY A 33 9.28 -8.44 -7.04
N GLN A 34 8.78 -7.47 -6.29
CA GLN A 34 9.07 -7.29 -4.87
C GLN A 34 8.00 -6.44 -4.15
N ALA A 35 6.70 -6.74 -4.33
CA ALA A 35 5.60 -5.99 -3.68
C ALA A 35 5.79 -5.83 -2.16
N ALA A 36 6.37 -6.83 -1.49
CA ALA A 36 6.74 -6.76 -0.07
C ALA A 36 7.83 -5.71 0.23
N GLY A 37 8.84 -5.56 -0.64
CA GLY A 37 9.87 -4.51 -0.52
C GLY A 37 9.32 -3.11 -0.83
N TYR A 38 8.34 -3.03 -1.72
CA TYR A 38 7.63 -1.78 -1.99
C TYR A 38 6.79 -1.32 -0.80
N ASP A 39 6.08 -2.24 -0.13
CA ASP A 39 5.28 -1.91 1.04
C ASP A 39 6.13 -1.57 2.27
N SER A 40 7.28 -2.23 2.48
CA SER A 40 8.22 -1.87 3.55
C SER A 40 8.84 -0.48 3.32
N PHE A 41 9.12 -0.12 2.07
CA PHE A 41 9.50 1.22 1.67
C PHE A 41 8.39 2.25 1.95
N ARG A 42 7.15 1.99 1.52
CA ARG A 42 5.98 2.87 1.81
C ARG A 42 5.76 3.06 3.30
N LYS A 43 5.95 2.01 4.12
CA LYS A 43 5.81 2.11 5.58
C LYS A 43 6.77 3.14 6.19
N ARG A 44 7.99 3.26 5.64
CA ARG A 44 9.00 4.22 6.09
C ARG A 44 8.84 5.61 5.47
N LEU A 45 8.21 5.73 4.32
CA LEU A 45 7.91 7.04 3.72
C LEU A 45 6.62 7.66 4.30
N LEU A 46 5.62 6.83 4.58
CA LEU A 46 4.28 7.25 4.98
C LEU A 46 4.06 7.08 6.50
N HIS A 47 4.82 7.84 7.29
CA HIS A 47 4.73 7.80 8.76
C HIS A 47 3.32 8.04 9.29
N GLY A 48 2.53 8.89 8.61
CA GLY A 48 1.15 9.23 8.98
C GLY A 48 0.10 8.17 8.62
N ARG A 49 0.46 7.10 7.90
CA ARG A 49 -0.51 6.11 7.40
C ARG A 49 -1.26 5.41 8.52
N ALA A 50 -0.54 4.87 9.51
CA ALA A 50 -1.16 4.17 10.62
C ALA A 50 -2.09 5.06 11.47
N PRO A 51 -1.67 6.26 11.93
CA PRO A 51 -2.57 7.13 12.69
C PRO A 51 -3.77 7.59 11.85
N LEU A 52 -3.61 7.86 10.55
CA LEU A 52 -4.74 8.22 9.68
C LEU A 52 -5.79 7.10 9.61
N ILE A 53 -5.38 5.85 9.37
CA ILE A 53 -6.31 4.72 9.30
C ILE A 53 -7.00 4.51 10.65
N ALA A 54 -6.28 4.67 11.77
CA ALA A 54 -6.88 4.59 13.10
C ALA A 54 -7.96 5.67 13.33
N GLU A 55 -7.74 6.91 12.88
CA GLU A 55 -8.76 7.96 12.96
C GLU A 55 -9.97 7.68 12.05
N ILE A 56 -9.75 7.14 10.85
CA ILE A 56 -10.85 6.73 9.96
C ILE A 56 -11.73 5.66 10.62
N GLU A 57 -11.11 4.65 11.23
CA GLU A 57 -11.85 3.57 11.91
C GLU A 57 -12.63 4.09 13.14
N LYS A 58 -12.12 5.09 13.86
CA LYS A 58 -12.87 5.74 14.95
C LYS A 58 -14.09 6.52 14.47
N LEU A 59 -14.01 7.10 13.27
CA LEU A 59 -15.11 7.86 12.65
C LEU A 59 -16.15 6.95 12.00
N ALA A 60 -15.80 5.69 11.73
CA ALA A 60 -16.69 4.72 11.11
C ALA A 60 -17.86 4.38 12.05
N ARG A 61 -19.09 4.54 11.54
CA ARG A 61 -20.31 4.15 12.24
C ARG A 61 -20.70 2.72 11.87
N PRO A 62 -21.43 1.99 12.71
CA PRO A 62 -21.99 0.69 12.34
C PRO A 62 -22.74 0.76 10.99
N GLY A 63 -22.41 -0.14 10.07
CA GLY A 63 -22.97 -0.17 8.72
C GLY A 63 -22.32 0.78 7.70
N SER A 64 -21.27 1.50 8.07
CA SER A 64 -20.51 2.33 7.12
C SER A 64 -19.71 1.46 6.14
N VAL A 65 -19.58 1.92 4.89
CA VAL A 65 -18.75 1.29 3.87
C VAL A 65 -17.60 2.23 3.51
N TRP A 66 -16.37 1.75 3.64
CA TRP A 66 -15.17 2.45 3.16
C TRP A 66 -14.66 1.76 1.90
N ILE A 67 -14.34 2.56 0.88
CA ILE A 67 -13.72 2.16 -0.36
C ILE A 67 -12.28 2.70 -0.41
N ASP A 68 -11.28 1.81 -0.57
CA ASP A 68 -9.88 2.19 -0.81
C ASP A 68 -9.59 2.30 -2.31
N MET A 69 -9.58 3.53 -2.83
CA MET A 69 -9.30 3.79 -4.24
C MET A 69 -7.80 3.76 -4.51
N GLY A 70 -7.36 2.84 -5.37
CA GLY A 70 -5.93 2.64 -5.64
C GLY A 70 -5.23 1.88 -4.51
N ALA A 71 -5.90 0.90 -3.93
CA ALA A 71 -5.43 0.11 -2.78
C ALA A 71 -4.06 -0.57 -2.97
N GLY A 72 -3.61 -0.75 -4.22
CA GLY A 72 -2.33 -1.39 -4.54
C GLY A 72 -2.28 -2.81 -3.96
N THR A 73 -1.42 -3.03 -2.97
CA THR A 73 -1.24 -4.31 -2.27
C THR A 73 -2.37 -4.67 -1.29
N GLY A 74 -3.31 -3.76 -1.02
CA GLY A 74 -4.41 -4.00 -0.08
C GLY A 74 -4.06 -3.75 1.39
N PHE A 75 -2.82 -3.33 1.69
CA PHE A 75 -2.31 -3.17 3.06
C PHE A 75 -3.16 -2.25 3.96
N ASN A 76 -3.78 -1.20 3.40
CA ASN A 76 -4.59 -0.27 4.20
C ASN A 76 -5.85 -0.94 4.78
N LEU A 77 -6.49 -1.82 4.00
CA LEU A 77 -7.67 -2.56 4.43
C LEU A 77 -7.31 -3.58 5.51
N GLU A 78 -6.21 -4.32 5.31
CA GLU A 78 -5.69 -5.25 6.32
C GLU A 78 -5.35 -4.53 7.64
N LEU A 79 -4.75 -3.35 7.56
CA LEU A 79 -4.44 -2.53 8.73
C LEU A 79 -5.73 -2.08 9.45
N GLY A 80 -6.73 -1.61 8.71
CA GLY A 80 -8.03 -1.22 9.28
C GLY A 80 -8.74 -2.39 9.96
N GLU A 81 -8.76 -3.56 9.34
CA GLU A 81 -9.31 -4.78 9.95
C GLU A 81 -8.58 -5.18 11.24
N HIS A 82 -7.24 -5.12 11.24
CA HIS A 82 -6.44 -5.42 12.41
C HIS A 82 -6.79 -4.47 13.56
N LEU A 83 -6.85 -3.16 13.29
CA LEU A 83 -7.19 -2.15 14.28
C LEU A 83 -8.61 -2.32 14.85
N ARG A 84 -9.60 -2.65 14.01
CA ARG A 84 -10.97 -2.95 14.47
C ARG A 84 -11.02 -4.15 15.42
N ARG A 85 -10.25 -5.20 15.16
CA ARG A 85 -10.19 -6.39 16.02
C ARG A 85 -9.49 -6.13 17.36
N SER A 86 -8.52 -5.23 17.40
CA SER A 86 -7.78 -4.91 18.63
C SER A 86 -8.54 -3.99 19.61
N CYS A 87 -9.58 -3.31 19.15
CA CYS A 87 -10.41 -2.43 19.99
C CYS A 87 -11.75 -3.06 20.42
N SER A 88 -12.04 -4.29 20.01
CA SER A 88 -13.21 -5.06 20.45
C SER A 88 -12.85 -6.05 21.55
#